data_AF-A0A7C2L6M4-F1
#
_entry.id   AF-A0A7C2L6M4-F1
#
_cell.length_a   1.000
_cell.length_b   1.000
_cell.length_c   1.000
_cell.angle_alpha   90.00
_cell.angle_beta   90.00
_cell.angle_gamma   90.00
#
_symmetry.space_group_name_H-M   'P 1'
#
loop_
_entity.id
_entity.type
_entity.pdbx_description
1 polymer ?
#
loop_
_entity_poly.entity_id
_entity_poly.type
_entity_poly.pdbx_seq_one_letter_code
_entity_poly.pdbx_strand_id
1 'polypeptide(L)'
;MREPLELRAWRGTRSETAFVEQLRVWPALDDVGRQQAAFAHWSTCWFQRAALDVYLELLDEEIPREALGSEAAIASFSAVEQKMWSFLQLAKGALDAVAREINLVYWYVDARHRLFDPTGRTRWVTFYTVRERLLGLEEFREDPLVRVLEARTRAETADPIYRELSHLAAASLTAPRLIGHVERSDPKRGEMSLRVGEARIFIPDDPRQWPPTYERGFEMNALFPAILRWLEQFTDDVYEKLNLRLKGERR
;
A
#
# COMPACT_ATOMS: atom_id res chain seq x y z
N MET A 1 0.48 -27.09 18.66
CA MET A 1 -0.02 -25.72 18.95
C MET A 1 0.89 -24.75 18.20
N ARG A 2 0.34 -23.83 17.40
CA ARG A 2 1.15 -22.74 16.82
C ARG A 2 1.43 -21.73 17.94
N GLU A 3 2.65 -21.22 18.03
CA GLU A 3 2.98 -20.17 19.00
C GLU A 3 2.09 -18.93 18.73
N PRO A 4 1.61 -18.26 19.80
CA PRO A 4 0.82 -17.05 19.65
C PRO A 4 1.63 -15.97 18.91
N LEU A 5 0.99 -15.24 18.00
CA LEU A 5 1.63 -14.12 17.31
C LEU A 5 1.95 -13.04 18.34
N GLU A 6 3.21 -12.65 18.40
CA GLU A 6 3.65 -11.57 19.28
C GLU A 6 3.45 -10.22 18.59
N LEU A 7 2.63 -9.37 19.19
CA LEU A 7 2.53 -7.97 18.79
C LEU A 7 3.86 -7.29 19.15
N ARG A 8 4.64 -6.84 18.16
CA ARG A 8 5.92 -6.13 18.32
C ARG A 8 6.11 -5.10 17.22
N ALA A 9 6.90 -4.06 17.46
CA ALA A 9 7.26 -3.09 16.43
C ALA A 9 8.34 -3.69 15.51
N TRP A 10 8.10 -3.67 14.19
CA TRP A 10 8.99 -4.31 13.22
C TRP A 10 9.78 -3.30 12.40
N ARG A 11 9.21 -2.13 12.11
CA ARG A 11 9.90 -1.04 11.39
C ARG A 11 10.81 -0.23 12.33
N GLY A 12 10.51 -0.22 13.62
CA GLY A 12 11.24 0.51 14.65
C GLY A 12 11.03 2.03 14.59
N THR A 13 9.99 2.52 13.92
CA THR A 13 9.71 3.96 13.90
C THR A 13 9.18 4.41 15.26
N ARG A 14 9.35 5.70 15.58
CA ARG A 14 8.84 6.27 16.85
C ARG A 14 7.32 6.10 16.96
N SER A 15 6.58 6.36 15.86
CA SER A 15 5.12 6.26 15.84
C SER A 15 4.65 4.81 15.99
N GLU A 16 5.27 3.87 15.27
CA GLU A 16 4.97 2.44 15.38
C GLU A 16 5.23 1.92 16.80
N THR A 17 6.41 2.19 17.34
CA THR A 17 6.80 1.75 18.69
C THR A 17 5.79 2.23 19.72
N ALA A 18 5.45 3.52 19.68
CA ALA A 18 4.50 4.09 20.62
C ALA A 18 3.08 3.52 20.47
N PHE A 19 2.62 3.28 19.24
CA PHE A 19 1.33 2.65 18.97
C PHE A 19 1.30 1.20 19.48
N VAL A 20 2.30 0.39 19.14
CA VAL A 20 2.42 -1.01 19.55
C VAL A 20 2.47 -1.15 21.07
N GLU A 21 3.31 -0.35 21.73
CA GLU A 21 3.41 -0.35 23.20
C GLU A 21 2.06 -0.02 23.83
N GLN A 22 1.38 1.02 23.32
CA GLN A 22 0.07 1.41 23.82
C GLN A 22 -1.00 0.34 23.59
N LEU A 23 -1.00 -0.30 22.40
CA LEU A 23 -1.94 -1.34 22.03
C LEU A 23 -1.77 -2.59 22.90
N ARG A 24 -0.52 -2.97 23.24
CA ARG A 24 -0.21 -4.09 24.16
C ARG A 24 -0.82 -3.92 25.55
N VAL A 25 -0.95 -2.70 26.04
CA VAL A 25 -1.48 -2.41 27.39
C VAL A 25 -2.90 -1.85 27.36
N TRP A 26 -3.59 -1.91 26.21
CA TRP A 26 -4.95 -1.41 26.09
C TRP A 26 -5.94 -2.43 26.69
N PRO A 27 -6.70 -2.07 27.75
CA PRO A 27 -7.57 -3.01 28.45
C PRO A 27 -8.79 -3.46 27.64
N ALA A 28 -9.15 -2.74 26.56
CA ALA A 28 -10.27 -3.11 25.71
C ALA A 28 -10.02 -4.40 24.89
N LEU A 29 -8.76 -4.78 24.70
CA LEU A 29 -8.40 -5.99 23.95
C LEU A 29 -8.32 -7.22 24.85
N ASP A 30 -9.22 -8.17 24.59
CA ASP A 30 -9.13 -9.55 25.03
C ASP A 30 -8.02 -10.31 24.29
N ASP A 31 -7.81 -11.58 24.66
CA ASP A 31 -6.74 -12.41 24.06
C ASP A 31 -6.91 -12.58 22.56
N VAL A 32 -8.16 -12.71 22.09
CA VAL A 32 -8.47 -12.82 20.65
C VAL A 32 -8.16 -11.51 19.94
N GLY A 33 -8.60 -10.37 20.48
CA GLY A 33 -8.31 -9.05 19.96
C GLY A 33 -6.80 -8.77 19.88
N ARG A 34 -6.03 -9.20 20.89
CA ARG A 34 -4.56 -9.09 20.89
C ARG A 34 -3.92 -9.92 19.77
N GLN A 35 -4.39 -11.13 19.53
CA GLN A 35 -3.91 -11.95 18.41
C GLN A 35 -4.25 -11.32 17.05
N GLN A 36 -5.47 -10.78 16.90
CA GLN A 36 -5.85 -10.09 15.67
C GLN A 36 -5.04 -8.80 15.46
N ALA A 37 -4.77 -8.05 16.52
CA ALA A 37 -3.89 -6.89 16.48
C ALA A 37 -2.46 -7.27 16.05
N ALA A 38 -1.89 -8.33 16.65
CA ALA A 38 -0.58 -8.84 16.27
C ALA A 38 -0.53 -9.26 14.80
N PHE A 39 -1.55 -9.97 14.32
CA PHE A 39 -1.65 -10.42 12.94
C PHE A 39 -1.80 -9.26 11.94
N ALA A 40 -2.68 -8.30 12.24
CA ALA A 40 -2.89 -7.13 11.40
C ALA A 40 -1.60 -6.30 11.31
N HIS A 41 -0.95 -6.05 12.45
CA HIS A 41 0.28 -5.29 12.52
C HIS A 41 1.43 -5.99 11.76
N TRP A 42 1.64 -7.29 12.01
CA TRP A 42 2.62 -8.07 11.26
C TRP A 42 2.35 -8.05 9.75
N SER A 43 1.08 -8.13 9.34
CA SER A 43 0.69 -8.08 7.93
C SER A 43 1.09 -6.74 7.30
N THR A 44 0.85 -5.61 7.98
CA THR A 44 1.25 -4.29 7.49
C THR A 44 2.74 -4.24 7.22
N CYS A 45 3.56 -4.63 8.19
CA CYS A 45 5.02 -4.63 8.07
C CYS A 45 5.48 -5.59 6.97
N TRP A 46 4.88 -6.78 6.88
CA TRP A 46 5.21 -7.78 5.88
C TRP A 46 4.92 -7.29 4.46
N PHE A 47 3.73 -6.72 4.20
CA PHE A 47 3.37 -6.22 2.88
C PHE A 47 4.27 -5.05 2.45
N GLN A 48 4.58 -4.11 3.35
CA GLN A 48 5.50 -3.01 3.05
C GLN A 48 6.89 -3.52 2.71
N ARG A 49 7.41 -4.47 3.48
CA ARG A 49 8.72 -5.06 3.23
C ARG A 49 8.74 -5.85 1.92
N ALA A 50 7.72 -6.66 1.68
CA ALA A 50 7.61 -7.45 0.44
C ALA A 50 7.50 -6.54 -0.79
N ALA A 51 6.78 -5.42 -0.72
CA ALA A 51 6.73 -4.44 -1.81
C ALA A 51 8.13 -3.84 -2.09
N LEU A 52 8.88 -3.49 -1.04
CA LEU A 52 10.26 -3.02 -1.18
C LEU A 52 11.17 -4.11 -1.79
N ASP A 53 11.11 -5.34 -1.30
CA ASP A 53 11.94 -6.43 -1.79
C ASP A 53 11.66 -6.70 -3.29
N VAL A 54 10.39 -6.76 -3.70
CA VAL A 54 10.01 -6.90 -5.11
C VAL A 54 10.48 -5.72 -5.95
N TYR A 55 10.44 -4.49 -5.43
CA TYR A 55 10.96 -3.32 -6.14
C TYR A 55 12.47 -3.41 -6.34
N LEU A 56 13.23 -3.80 -5.31
CA LEU A 56 14.67 -3.96 -5.41
C LEU A 56 15.04 -5.06 -6.42
N GLU A 57 14.37 -6.22 -6.36
CA GLU A 57 14.57 -7.27 -7.35
C GLU A 57 14.21 -6.81 -8.76
N LEU A 58 13.13 -6.03 -8.92
CA LEU A 58 12.71 -5.48 -10.19
C LEU A 58 13.78 -4.58 -10.80
N LEU A 59 14.49 -3.77 -10.00
CA LEU A 59 15.58 -2.90 -10.50
C LEU A 59 16.74 -3.70 -11.12
N ASP A 60 16.99 -4.91 -10.60
CA ASP A 60 18.06 -5.79 -11.04
C ASP A 60 17.67 -6.67 -12.26
N GLU A 61 16.40 -6.70 -12.64
CA GLU A 61 15.95 -7.45 -13.82
C GLU A 61 16.55 -6.90 -15.12
N GLU A 62 16.88 -7.82 -16.04
CA GLU A 62 17.40 -7.47 -17.35
C GLU A 62 16.28 -7.35 -18.39
N ILE A 63 16.34 -6.28 -19.18
CA ILE A 63 15.52 -6.06 -20.35
C ILE A 63 16.31 -6.54 -21.57
N PRO A 64 15.82 -7.59 -22.29
CA PRO A 64 16.45 -8.05 -23.51
C PRO A 64 16.56 -6.92 -24.53
N ARG A 65 17.67 -6.86 -25.26
CA ARG A 65 17.94 -5.79 -26.23
C ARG A 65 16.87 -5.76 -27.33
N GLU A 66 16.38 -6.92 -27.72
CA GLU A 66 15.36 -7.13 -28.74
C GLU A 66 14.01 -6.50 -28.31
N ALA A 67 13.82 -6.32 -27.00
CA ALA A 67 12.65 -5.70 -26.37
C ALA A 67 12.62 -4.16 -26.46
N LEU A 68 13.73 -3.54 -26.88
CA LEU A 68 13.86 -2.09 -26.98
C LEU A 68 13.43 -1.58 -28.36
N GLY A 69 12.32 -0.84 -28.43
CA GLY A 69 11.90 -0.11 -29.64
C GLY A 69 11.04 -0.89 -30.64
N SER A 70 10.58 -2.10 -30.31
CA SER A 70 9.68 -2.91 -31.16
C SER A 70 8.41 -3.32 -30.39
N GLU A 71 7.23 -2.97 -30.90
CA GLU A 71 5.93 -3.42 -30.36
C GLU A 71 5.80 -4.96 -30.31
N ALA A 72 6.54 -5.67 -31.18
CA ALA A 72 6.52 -7.14 -31.25
C ALA A 72 7.31 -7.79 -30.10
N ALA A 73 8.22 -7.07 -29.46
CA ALA A 73 9.07 -7.58 -28.40
C ALA A 73 8.48 -7.35 -26.98
N ILE A 74 7.19 -7.00 -26.94
CA ILE A 74 6.46 -6.83 -25.68
C ILE A 74 6.20 -8.18 -24.97
N ALA A 75 6.17 -9.29 -25.71
CA ALA A 75 6.00 -10.64 -25.14
C ALA A 75 7.15 -11.07 -24.21
N SER A 76 8.35 -10.49 -24.37
CA SER A 76 9.52 -10.77 -23.52
C SER A 76 9.52 -10.05 -22.17
N PHE A 77 8.57 -9.15 -21.89
CA PHE A 77 8.52 -8.42 -20.61
C PHE A 77 7.69 -9.11 -19.51
N SER A 78 7.18 -10.32 -19.73
CA SER A 78 6.26 -10.98 -18.78
C SER A 78 6.79 -11.02 -17.34
N ALA A 79 8.09 -11.24 -17.13
CA ALA A 79 8.71 -11.23 -15.81
C ALA A 79 8.74 -9.83 -15.16
N VAL A 80 9.12 -8.80 -15.93
CA VAL A 80 9.14 -7.40 -15.46
C VAL A 80 7.72 -6.93 -15.15
N GLU A 81 6.75 -7.21 -16.03
CA GLU A 81 5.34 -6.89 -15.80
C GLU A 81 4.79 -7.60 -14.57
N GLN A 82 5.12 -8.89 -14.38
CA GLN A 82 4.68 -9.65 -13.22
C GLN A 82 5.24 -9.04 -11.91
N LYS A 83 6.48 -8.56 -11.91
CA LYS A 83 7.05 -7.87 -10.74
C LYS A 83 6.42 -6.51 -10.51
N MET A 84 6.10 -5.75 -11.56
CA MET A 84 5.35 -4.50 -11.45
C MET A 84 3.93 -4.73 -10.90
N TRP A 85 3.22 -5.75 -11.38
CA TRP A 85 1.93 -6.18 -10.82
C TRP A 85 2.07 -6.55 -9.35
N SER A 86 3.05 -7.38 -9.02
CA SER A 86 3.30 -7.84 -7.66
C SER A 86 3.59 -6.66 -6.73
N PHE A 87 4.42 -5.72 -7.15
CA PHE A 87 4.70 -4.48 -6.41
C PHE A 87 3.41 -3.72 -6.09
N LEU A 88 2.58 -3.42 -7.09
CA LEU A 88 1.34 -2.66 -6.91
C LEU A 88 0.34 -3.38 -6.00
N GLN A 89 0.21 -4.70 -6.15
CA GLN A 89 -0.68 -5.51 -5.30
C GLN A 89 -0.17 -5.61 -3.86
N LEU A 90 1.15 -5.72 -3.64
CA LEU A 90 1.74 -5.73 -2.30
C LEU A 90 1.62 -4.35 -1.64
N ALA A 91 1.86 -3.27 -2.38
CA ALA A 91 1.67 -1.89 -1.91
C ALA A 91 0.21 -1.61 -1.53
N LYS A 92 -0.75 -2.07 -2.34
CA LYS A 92 -2.18 -2.04 -1.98
C LYS A 92 -2.48 -2.94 -0.77
N GLY A 93 -1.84 -4.11 -0.69
CA GLY A 93 -1.96 -5.03 0.44
C GLY A 93 -1.51 -4.39 1.76
N ALA A 94 -0.46 -3.56 1.72
CA ALA A 94 -0.03 -2.77 2.87
C ALA A 94 -1.11 -1.78 3.33
N LEU A 95 -1.76 -1.07 2.40
CA LEU A 95 -2.89 -0.20 2.74
C LEU A 95 -4.06 -0.96 3.35
N ASP A 96 -4.42 -2.09 2.76
CA ASP A 96 -5.51 -2.94 3.27
C ASP A 96 -5.16 -3.52 4.66
N ALA A 97 -3.89 -3.78 4.95
CA ALA A 97 -3.43 -4.23 6.25
C ALA A 97 -3.49 -3.10 7.31
N VAL A 98 -3.02 -1.89 6.98
CA VAL A 98 -3.18 -0.70 7.84
C VAL A 98 -4.66 -0.46 8.16
N ALA A 99 -5.54 -0.65 7.17
CA ALA A 99 -6.98 -0.53 7.36
C ALA A 99 -7.55 -1.52 8.37
N ARG A 100 -6.97 -2.73 8.49
CA ARG A 100 -7.37 -3.70 9.51
C ARG A 100 -6.97 -3.26 10.90
N GLU A 101 -5.82 -2.60 11.05
CA GLU A 101 -5.39 -2.00 12.32
C GLU A 101 -6.33 -0.85 12.72
N ILE A 102 -6.68 0.04 11.77
CA ILE A 102 -7.69 1.09 11.98
C ILE A 102 -9.03 0.47 12.37
N ASN A 103 -9.51 -0.50 11.59
CA ASN A 103 -10.79 -1.17 11.84
C ASN A 103 -10.84 -1.81 13.22
N LEU A 104 -9.75 -2.48 13.63
CA LEU A 104 -9.66 -3.08 14.95
C LEU A 104 -9.82 -2.03 16.05
N VAL A 105 -9.05 -0.93 16.02
CA VAL A 105 -9.15 0.11 17.04
C VAL A 105 -10.55 0.73 17.08
N TYR A 106 -11.10 1.12 15.93
CA TYR A 106 -12.40 1.79 15.88
C TYR A 106 -13.58 0.85 16.16
N TRP A 107 -13.42 -0.46 15.95
CA TRP A 107 -14.43 -1.43 16.38
C TRP A 107 -14.58 -1.46 17.91
N TYR A 108 -13.47 -1.42 18.65
CA TYR A 108 -13.50 -1.41 20.12
C TYR A 108 -13.81 -0.03 20.71
N VAL A 109 -13.53 1.05 19.98
CA VAL A 109 -13.87 2.42 20.40
C VAL A 109 -15.35 2.75 20.15
N ASP A 110 -15.92 2.29 19.03
CA ASP A 110 -17.32 2.54 18.71
C ASP A 110 -18.24 1.65 19.56
N ALA A 111 -18.92 2.23 20.55
CA ALA A 111 -19.87 1.52 21.40
C ALA A 111 -20.99 0.80 20.63
N ARG A 112 -21.29 1.23 19.39
CA ARG A 112 -22.30 0.60 18.52
C ARG A 112 -21.72 -0.46 17.60
N HIS A 113 -20.41 -0.68 17.62
CA HIS A 113 -19.70 -1.69 16.83
C HIS A 113 -20.10 -1.60 15.35
N ARG A 114 -20.13 -0.37 14.81
CA ARG A 114 -20.55 -0.13 13.42
C ARG A 114 -19.39 -0.28 12.45
N LEU A 115 -18.22 -0.75 12.86
CA LEU A 115 -17.13 -1.08 11.91
C LEU A 115 -17.28 -2.54 11.44
N PHE A 116 -16.22 -3.17 10.94
CA PHE A 116 -16.25 -4.60 10.62
C PHE A 116 -15.73 -5.38 11.82
N ASP A 117 -16.41 -6.48 12.18
CA ASP A 117 -15.95 -7.35 13.27
C ASP A 117 -14.55 -7.90 12.95
N PRO A 118 -13.52 -7.55 13.75
CA PRO A 118 -12.13 -7.97 13.53
C PRO A 118 -11.90 -9.45 13.89
N THR A 119 -12.82 -10.08 14.62
CA THR A 119 -12.76 -11.49 15.03
C THR A 119 -13.57 -12.41 14.11
N GLY A 120 -14.50 -11.82 13.34
CA GLY A 120 -15.37 -12.52 12.41
C GLY A 120 -14.67 -12.97 11.12
N ARG A 121 -15.30 -13.91 10.40
CA ARG A 121 -14.87 -14.35 9.05
C ARG A 121 -15.19 -13.32 7.95
N THR A 122 -15.24 -12.05 8.29
CA THR A 122 -15.76 -11.00 7.41
C THR A 122 -14.90 -10.90 6.16
N ARG A 123 -15.49 -11.33 5.03
CA ARG A 123 -14.85 -11.36 3.72
C ARG A 123 -14.48 -9.92 3.31
N TRP A 124 -13.18 -9.68 3.18
CA TRP A 124 -12.53 -8.54 2.52
C TRP A 124 -12.72 -7.17 3.20
N VAL A 125 -12.15 -7.01 4.39
CA VAL A 125 -11.82 -5.67 4.94
C VAL A 125 -10.72 -5.06 4.07
N THR A 126 -11.07 -4.00 3.34
CA THR A 126 -10.16 -3.20 2.51
C THR A 126 -10.04 -1.78 3.04
N PHE A 127 -8.99 -1.08 2.63
CA PHE A 127 -8.79 0.32 2.96
C PHE A 127 -9.99 1.18 2.55
N TYR A 128 -10.49 0.99 1.33
CA TYR A 128 -11.67 1.70 0.84
C TYR A 128 -12.88 1.51 1.78
N THR A 129 -13.21 0.25 2.10
CA THR A 129 -14.39 -0.05 2.92
C THR A 129 -14.30 0.49 4.34
N VAL A 130 -13.11 0.45 4.96
CA VAL A 130 -12.90 0.98 6.32
C VAL A 130 -12.94 2.50 6.29
N ARG A 131 -12.25 3.12 5.32
CA ARG A 131 -12.25 4.58 5.14
C ARG A 131 -13.66 5.11 4.96
N GLU A 132 -14.41 4.64 3.96
CA GLU A 132 -15.75 5.17 3.67
C GLU A 132 -16.68 5.03 4.87
N ARG A 133 -16.60 3.88 5.57
CA ARG A 133 -17.41 3.66 6.75
C ARG A 133 -17.05 4.62 7.87
N LEU A 134 -15.77 4.82 8.14
CA LEU A 134 -15.31 5.70 9.21
C LEU A 134 -15.60 7.18 8.89
N LEU A 135 -15.39 7.61 7.64
CA LEU A 135 -15.73 8.97 7.18
C LEU A 135 -17.24 9.26 7.23
N GLY A 136 -18.08 8.22 7.09
CA GLY A 136 -19.55 8.34 7.19
C GLY A 136 -20.09 8.41 8.63
N LEU A 137 -19.25 8.19 9.64
CA LEU A 137 -19.67 8.23 11.04
C LEU A 137 -19.48 9.62 11.63
N GLU A 138 -20.59 10.34 11.79
CA GLU A 138 -20.63 11.71 12.30
C GLU A 138 -19.91 11.90 13.65
N GLU A 139 -20.03 10.93 14.55
CA GLU A 139 -19.35 10.93 15.86
C GLU A 139 -17.81 11.00 15.76
N PHE A 140 -17.24 10.57 14.64
CA PHE A 140 -15.80 10.59 14.41
C PHE A 140 -15.35 11.71 13.48
N ARG A 141 -16.25 12.62 13.03
CA ARG A 141 -15.91 13.70 12.09
C ARG A 141 -14.72 14.54 12.56
N GLU A 142 -14.66 14.86 13.85
CA GLU A 142 -13.60 15.68 14.44
C GLU A 142 -12.37 14.86 14.89
N ASP A 143 -12.38 13.55 14.67
CA ASP A 143 -11.28 12.68 15.07
C ASP A 143 -10.02 12.96 14.21
N PRO A 144 -8.83 13.11 14.83
CA PRO A 144 -7.61 13.38 14.10
C PRO A 144 -7.28 12.38 12.99
N LEU A 145 -7.57 11.08 13.18
CA LEU A 145 -7.34 10.09 12.13
C LEU A 145 -8.32 10.29 10.98
N VAL A 146 -9.59 10.55 11.27
CA VAL A 146 -10.62 10.80 10.25
C VAL A 146 -10.25 11.99 9.37
N ARG A 147 -9.77 13.08 9.96
CA ARG A 147 -9.25 14.23 9.23
C ARG A 147 -8.05 13.88 8.35
N VAL A 148 -7.13 13.03 8.81
CA VAL A 148 -5.99 12.54 7.99
C VAL A 148 -6.49 11.70 6.81
N LEU A 149 -7.43 10.78 7.04
CA LEU A 149 -8.02 9.96 5.98
C LEU A 149 -8.73 10.82 4.93
N GLU A 150 -9.52 11.81 5.38
CA GLU A 150 -10.19 12.75 4.50
C GLU A 150 -9.19 13.59 3.70
N ALA A 151 -8.24 14.24 4.37
CA ALA A 151 -7.27 15.12 3.73
C ALA A 151 -6.38 14.40 2.73
N ARG A 152 -5.97 13.16 3.01
CA ARG A 152 -4.95 12.47 2.20
C ARG A 152 -5.51 11.46 1.21
N THR A 153 -6.77 11.03 1.34
CA THR A 153 -7.29 9.91 0.54
C THR A 153 -8.70 10.10 -0.04
N ARG A 154 -9.41 11.19 0.26
CA ARG A 154 -10.74 11.46 -0.32
C ARG A 154 -10.63 12.14 -1.69
N ALA A 155 -11.44 11.69 -2.65
CA ALA A 155 -11.41 12.02 -4.08
C ALA A 155 -10.69 13.33 -4.49
N GLU A 156 -11.17 14.50 -4.07
CA GLU A 156 -10.67 15.81 -4.50
C GLU A 156 -9.38 16.23 -3.78
N THR A 157 -9.19 15.80 -2.54
CA THR A 157 -8.06 16.15 -1.68
C THR A 157 -6.95 15.10 -1.69
N ALA A 158 -7.23 13.92 -2.26
CA ALA A 158 -6.37 12.76 -2.21
C ALA A 158 -4.96 13.05 -2.75
N ASP A 159 -3.96 12.64 -1.96
CA ASP A 159 -2.56 12.72 -2.34
C ASP A 159 -2.37 12.10 -3.74
N PRO A 160 -1.66 12.77 -4.66
CA PRO A 160 -1.47 12.25 -6.03
C PRO A 160 -0.98 10.80 -6.05
N ILE A 161 0.03 10.49 -5.23
CA ILE A 161 0.63 9.15 -5.13
C ILE A 161 -0.39 8.09 -4.67
N TYR A 162 -1.30 8.43 -3.74
CA TYR A 162 -2.36 7.52 -3.32
C TYR A 162 -3.34 7.22 -4.46
N ARG A 163 -3.72 8.25 -5.22
CA ARG A 163 -4.63 8.09 -6.37
C ARG A 163 -3.99 7.21 -7.42
N GLU A 164 -2.70 7.40 -7.69
CA GLU A 164 -1.93 6.61 -8.66
C GLU A 164 -1.81 5.16 -8.23
N LEU A 165 -1.43 4.89 -6.98
CA LEU A 165 -1.41 3.53 -6.44
C LEU A 165 -2.79 2.87 -6.54
N SER A 166 -3.84 3.55 -6.09
CA SER A 166 -5.20 2.99 -6.07
C SER A 166 -5.69 2.66 -7.48
N HIS A 167 -5.45 3.56 -8.43
CA HIS A 167 -5.80 3.37 -9.83
C HIS A 167 -5.02 2.20 -10.46
N LEU A 168 -3.69 2.21 -10.36
CA LEU A 168 -2.84 1.21 -11.01
C LEU A 168 -3.00 -0.18 -10.37
N ALA A 169 -3.18 -0.25 -9.05
CA ALA A 169 -3.47 -1.52 -8.38
C ALA A 169 -4.85 -2.08 -8.77
N ALA A 170 -5.84 -1.24 -9.05
CA ALA A 170 -7.13 -1.71 -9.58
C ALA A 170 -7.02 -2.13 -11.05
N ALA A 171 -6.38 -1.31 -11.89
CA ALA A 171 -6.21 -1.59 -13.30
C ALA A 171 -5.42 -2.90 -13.51
N SER A 172 -4.33 -3.11 -12.78
CA SER A 172 -3.47 -4.31 -12.89
C SER A 172 -4.18 -5.64 -12.63
N LEU A 173 -5.32 -5.67 -11.97
CA LEU A 173 -6.10 -6.90 -11.79
C LEU A 173 -6.77 -7.39 -13.08
N THR A 174 -6.93 -6.50 -14.06
CA THR A 174 -7.71 -6.75 -15.28
C THR A 174 -6.98 -6.32 -16.54
N ALA A 175 -5.90 -5.54 -16.40
CA ALA A 175 -5.15 -5.04 -17.52
C ALA A 175 -4.38 -6.19 -18.19
N PRO A 176 -4.40 -6.26 -19.53
CA PRO A 176 -3.59 -7.24 -20.25
C PRO A 176 -2.09 -6.95 -20.12
N ARG A 177 -1.71 -5.68 -19.89
CA ARG A 177 -0.32 -5.20 -19.80
C ARG A 177 -0.23 -4.01 -18.85
N LEU A 178 0.92 -3.80 -18.24
CA LEU A 178 1.27 -2.60 -17.47
C LEU A 178 2.37 -1.79 -18.11
N ILE A 179 3.27 -2.44 -18.85
CA ILE A 179 4.40 -1.77 -19.46
C ILE A 179 3.96 -1.17 -20.79
N GLY A 180 4.22 0.13 -20.89
CA GLY A 180 4.07 0.91 -22.10
C GLY A 180 5.40 1.05 -22.84
N HIS A 181 5.78 2.30 -23.13
CA HIS A 181 7.06 2.59 -23.76
C HIS A 181 8.26 2.38 -22.81
N VAL A 182 9.40 1.98 -23.36
CA VAL A 182 10.67 1.82 -22.63
C VAL A 182 11.77 2.58 -23.34
N GLU A 183 12.41 3.51 -22.64
CA GLU A 183 13.55 4.28 -23.14
C GLU A 183 14.83 3.91 -22.38
N ARG A 184 15.98 4.08 -23.04
CA ARG A 184 17.29 4.03 -22.38
C ARG A 184 17.57 5.36 -21.69
N SER A 185 18.04 5.32 -20.44
CA SER A 185 18.47 6.53 -19.74
C SER A 185 19.77 7.12 -20.33
N ASP A 186 20.66 6.27 -20.85
CA ASP A 186 21.85 6.70 -21.61
C ASP A 186 21.92 6.00 -22.98
N PRO A 187 21.64 6.72 -24.10
CA PRO A 187 21.65 6.13 -25.44
C PRO A 187 23.05 5.74 -25.94
N LYS A 188 24.15 6.17 -25.29
CA LYS A 188 25.52 5.95 -25.78
C LYS A 188 26.11 4.57 -25.46
N ARG A 189 25.49 3.78 -24.57
CA ARG A 189 25.93 2.42 -24.19
C ARG A 189 25.24 1.33 -25.03
N GLY A 190 25.46 1.36 -26.34
CA GLY A 190 24.68 0.63 -27.36
C GLY A 190 24.70 -0.91 -27.36
N GLU A 191 25.51 -1.58 -26.55
CA GLU A 191 25.90 -2.98 -26.84
C GLU A 191 25.50 -4.06 -25.79
N MET A 192 25.02 -3.70 -24.59
CA MET A 192 24.68 -4.68 -23.54
C MET A 192 23.17 -4.73 -23.22
N SER A 193 22.75 -5.82 -22.54
CA SER A 193 21.44 -5.92 -21.87
C SER A 193 21.24 -4.70 -20.95
N LEU A 194 20.00 -4.19 -20.88
CA LEU A 194 19.67 -2.99 -20.12
C LEU A 194 19.04 -3.43 -18.79
N ARG A 195 19.56 -2.99 -17.65
CA ARG A 195 18.86 -3.23 -16.38
C ARG A 195 17.65 -2.32 -16.26
N VAL A 196 16.58 -2.81 -15.63
CA VAL A 196 15.37 -2.02 -15.35
C VAL A 196 15.71 -0.72 -14.60
N GLY A 197 16.63 -0.76 -13.64
CA GLY A 197 17.10 0.44 -12.92
C GLY A 197 17.83 1.47 -13.79
N GLU A 198 18.25 1.09 -15.00
CA GLU A 198 18.91 1.97 -15.97
C GLU A 198 17.96 2.39 -17.12
N ALA A 199 16.70 1.94 -17.09
CA ALA A 199 15.68 2.23 -18.09
C ALA A 199 14.68 3.27 -17.60
N ARG A 200 14.04 3.99 -18.52
CA ARG A 200 12.82 4.75 -18.24
C ARG A 200 11.65 3.93 -18.74
N ILE A 201 10.94 3.30 -17.82
CA ILE A 201 9.78 2.44 -18.11
C ILE A 201 8.52 3.26 -17.85
N PHE A 202 7.74 3.47 -18.90
CA PHE A 202 6.49 4.22 -18.83
C PHE A 202 5.30 3.30 -18.62
N ILE A 203 4.42 3.69 -17.70
CA ILE A 203 3.14 3.02 -17.45
C ILE A 203 2.05 3.89 -18.09
N PRO A 204 1.15 3.31 -18.91
CA PRO A 204 0.03 4.04 -19.51
C PRO A 204 -0.88 4.67 -18.46
N ASP A 205 -1.58 5.74 -18.82
CA ASP A 205 -2.54 6.41 -17.93
C ASP A 205 -3.63 5.44 -17.48
N ASP A 206 -4.16 4.63 -18.41
CA ASP A 206 -5.03 3.49 -18.13
C ASP A 206 -4.50 2.25 -18.86
N PRO A 207 -3.85 1.31 -18.15
CA PRO A 207 -3.28 0.09 -18.74
C PRO A 207 -4.30 -0.86 -19.41
N ARG A 208 -5.60 -0.59 -19.26
CA ARG A 208 -6.68 -1.37 -19.89
C ARG A 208 -7.08 -0.84 -21.27
N GLN A 209 -6.70 0.39 -21.61
CA GLN A 209 -7.14 1.06 -22.84
C GLN A 209 -6.19 0.78 -24.01
N TRP A 210 -6.76 0.70 -25.22
CA TRP A 210 -6.02 0.58 -26.47
C TRP A 210 -6.58 1.57 -27.52
N PRO A 211 -5.75 2.43 -28.13
CA PRO A 211 -4.30 2.58 -27.90
C PRO A 211 -3.99 3.17 -26.52
N PRO A 212 -2.82 2.86 -25.92
CA PRO A 212 -2.43 3.41 -24.62
C PRO A 212 -2.18 4.92 -24.70
N THR A 213 -2.58 5.65 -23.66
CA THR A 213 -2.30 7.08 -23.48
C THR A 213 -1.26 7.31 -22.39
N TYR A 214 -0.54 8.44 -22.47
CA TYR A 214 0.52 8.82 -21.51
C TYR A 214 0.43 10.31 -21.14
N GLU A 215 -0.78 10.88 -21.14
CA GLU A 215 -1.02 12.29 -20.82
C GLU A 215 -0.60 12.64 -19.40
N ARG A 216 -0.73 11.70 -18.46
CA ARG A 216 -0.28 11.83 -17.07
C ARG A 216 1.14 11.32 -16.87
N GLY A 217 1.62 10.44 -17.76
CA GLY A 217 3.01 10.03 -17.91
C GLY A 217 3.61 9.45 -16.63
N PHE A 218 3.32 8.18 -16.32
CA PHE A 218 3.90 7.53 -15.16
C PHE A 218 5.26 6.91 -15.51
N GLU A 219 6.34 7.39 -14.89
CA GLU A 219 7.65 6.74 -14.97
C GLU A 219 7.85 5.82 -13.75
N MET A 220 8.04 4.53 -13.98
CA MET A 220 8.11 3.51 -12.92
C MET A 220 9.19 3.82 -11.86
N ASN A 221 10.40 4.18 -12.30
CA ASN A 221 11.53 4.48 -11.41
C ASN A 221 11.36 5.77 -10.59
N ALA A 222 10.41 6.64 -10.96
CA ALA A 222 10.00 7.77 -10.14
C ALA A 222 8.83 7.38 -9.22
N LEU A 223 7.82 6.68 -9.77
CA LEU A 223 6.56 6.40 -9.10
C LEU A 223 6.68 5.37 -7.98
N PHE A 224 7.32 4.23 -8.23
CA PHE A 224 7.39 3.12 -7.26
C PHE A 224 8.09 3.52 -5.95
N PRO A 225 9.27 4.18 -5.97
CA PRO A 225 9.86 4.67 -4.73
C PRO A 225 9.05 5.80 -4.08
N ALA A 226 8.29 6.59 -4.84
CA ALA A 226 7.36 7.58 -4.27
C ALA A 226 6.19 6.90 -3.54
N ILE A 227 5.64 5.81 -4.09
CA ILE A 227 4.62 4.97 -3.45
C ILE A 227 5.16 4.41 -2.12
N LEU A 228 6.35 3.82 -2.11
CA LEU A 228 6.96 3.27 -0.89
C LEU A 228 7.10 4.34 0.21
N ARG A 229 7.68 5.50 -0.12
CA ARG A 229 7.81 6.62 0.83
C ARG A 229 6.47 7.12 1.33
N TRP A 230 5.49 7.24 0.43
CA TRP A 230 4.15 7.69 0.80
C TRP A 230 3.47 6.71 1.77
N LEU A 231 3.59 5.40 1.51
CA LEU A 231 3.05 4.36 2.40
C LEU A 231 3.69 4.39 3.78
N GLU A 232 5.01 4.54 3.86
CA GLU A 232 5.74 4.65 5.12
C GLU A 232 5.24 5.86 5.93
N GLN A 233 5.22 7.05 5.31
CA GLN A 233 4.76 8.27 5.98
C GLN A 233 3.29 8.17 6.40
N PHE A 234 2.41 7.70 5.50
CA PHE A 234 0.99 7.54 5.80
C PHE A 234 0.76 6.57 6.96
N THR A 235 1.51 5.47 7.00
CA THR A 235 1.42 4.49 8.10
C THR A 235 1.87 5.11 9.42
N ASP A 236 2.95 5.89 9.42
CA ASP A 236 3.43 6.56 10.63
C ASP A 236 2.46 7.64 11.12
N ASP A 237 1.81 8.39 10.22
CA ASP A 237 0.74 9.34 10.56
C ASP A 237 -0.46 8.62 11.19
N VAL A 238 -0.89 7.50 10.60
CA VAL A 238 -1.97 6.67 11.13
C VAL A 238 -1.63 6.16 12.52
N TYR A 239 -0.44 5.60 12.73
CA TYR A 239 0.00 5.11 14.04
C TYR A 239 0.08 6.22 15.08
N GLU A 240 0.51 7.42 14.71
CA GLU A 240 0.49 8.57 15.60
C GLU A 240 -0.95 8.88 16.06
N LYS A 241 -1.92 8.91 15.14
CA LYS A 241 -3.31 9.26 15.47
C LYS A 241 -4.03 8.14 16.22
N LEU A 242 -3.78 6.87 15.87
CA LEU A 242 -4.27 5.73 16.65
C LEU A 242 -3.72 5.74 18.07
N ASN A 243 -2.41 6.01 18.25
CA ASN A 243 -1.83 6.11 19.59
C ASN A 243 -2.48 7.24 20.42
N LEU A 244 -2.73 8.41 19.81
CA LEU A 244 -3.46 9.49 20.48
C LEU A 244 -4.87 9.06 20.89
N ARG A 245 -5.58 8.34 20.02
CA ARG A 245 -6.92 7.81 20.32
C ARG A 245 -6.88 6.86 21.52
N LEU A 246 -5.97 5.89 21.50
CA LEU A 246 -5.82 4.91 22.58
C LEU A 246 -5.44 5.53 23.93
N LYS A 247 -4.74 6.67 23.93
CA LYS A 247 -4.43 7.45 25.14
C LYS A 247 -5.62 8.26 25.64
N GLY A 248 -6.47 8.74 24.74
CA GLY A 248 -7.69 9.48 25.08
C GLY A 248 -8.70 8.66 25.88
N GLU A 249 -8.85 7.38 25.55
CA GLU A 249 -9.77 6.43 26.24
C GLU A 249 -9.36 6.09 27.69
N ARG A 250 -8.20 6.55 28.17
CA ARG A 250 -7.77 6.35 29.57
C ARG A 250 -8.19 7.49 30.51
N ARG A 251 -8.85 8.54 30.01
CA ARG A 251 -9.33 9.68 30.79
C ARG A 251 -10.84 9.62 30.93
#